data_AF-A0A940CNG0-F1
#
_entry.id   AF-A0A940CNG0-F1
#
_cell.length_a   1.000
_cell.length_b   1.000
_cell.length_c   1.000
_cell.angle_alpha   90.00
_cell.angle_beta   90.00
_cell.angle_gamma   90.00
#
_symmetry.space_group_name_H-M   'P 1'
#
loop_
_entity.id
_entity.type
_entity.pdbx_description
1 polymer ?
#
loop_
_entity_poly.entity_id
_entity_poly.type
_entity_poly.pdbx_seq_one_letter_code
_entity_poly.pdbx_strand_id
1 'polypeptide(L)' 'MRKTLNQKAWFFVLPVFVLVAFNAAIPLMTVINYSFQETFGDNIFFWEGTRWFKQILQSDRFHGALGRQFFFTFLI' A
#
# COMPACT_ATOMS: atom_id res chain seq x y z
N MET A 1 -45.49 3.93 1.17
CA MET A 1 -44.62 3.56 2.31
C MET A 1 -43.48 4.56 2.44
N ARG A 2 -43.40 5.31 3.55
CA ARG A 2 -42.25 6.16 3.86
C ARG A 2 -41.30 5.37 4.77
N LYS A 3 -40.26 4.75 4.22
CA LYS A 3 -39.23 4.09 5.04
C LYS A 3 -38.51 5.16 5.86
N THR A 4 -38.46 4.99 7.18
CA THR A 4 -37.59 5.79 8.05
C THR A 4 -36.15 5.39 7.78
N LEU A 5 -35.29 6.37 7.47
CA LEU A 5 -33.87 6.13 7.26
C LEU A 5 -33.24 5.68 8.59
N ASN A 6 -32.65 4.48 8.62
CA ASN A 6 -31.96 3.95 9.78
C ASN A 6 -30.56 3.47 9.37
N GLN A 7 -29.53 4.15 9.88
CA GLN A 7 -28.12 3.85 9.58
C GLN A 7 -27.48 2.88 10.59
N LYS A 8 -28.22 2.42 11.61
CA LYS A 8 -27.67 1.52 12.64
C LYS A 8 -27.15 0.20 12.08
N ALA A 9 -27.56 -0.18 10.86
CA ALA A 9 -27.04 -1.34 10.16
C ALA A 9 -25.51 -1.32 9.95
N TRP A 10 -24.90 -0.13 9.82
CA TRP A 10 -23.45 0.01 9.66
C TRP A 10 -22.64 -0.45 10.88
N PHE A 11 -23.21 -0.41 12.08
CA PHE A 11 -22.55 -0.94 13.27
C PHE A 11 -22.34 -2.46 13.20
N PHE A 12 -23.19 -3.19 12.48
CA PHE A 12 -22.99 -4.63 12.28
C PHE A 12 -21.83 -4.94 11.30
N VAL A 13 -21.46 -3.98 10.44
CA VAL A 13 -20.33 -4.11 9.50
C VAL A 13 -18.99 -3.79 10.19
N LEU A 14 -19.03 -2.96 11.24
CA LEU A 14 -17.85 -2.45 11.94
C LEU A 14 -16.89 -3.56 12.43
N PRO A 15 -17.35 -4.68 13.02
CA PRO A 15 -16.44 -5.75 13.46
C PRO A 15 -15.64 -6.36 12.30
N VAL A 16 -16.29 -6.63 11.17
CA VAL A 16 -15.63 -7.19 9.99
C VAL A 16 -14.67 -6.17 9.39
N PHE A 17 -15.08 -4.91 9.30
CA PHE A 17 -14.24 -3.84 8.81
C PHE A 17 -12.95 -3.71 9.63
N VAL A 18 -13.06 -3.72 10.97
CA VAL A 18 -11.91 -3.62 11.87
C VAL A 18 -10.96 -4.81 11.69
N LEU A 19 -11.48 -6.03 11.61
CA LEU A 19 -10.67 -7.23 11.38
C LEU A 19 -9.89 -7.16 10.07
N VAL A 20 -10.57 -6.81 8.97
CA VAL A 20 -9.94 -6.67 7.64
C VAL A 20 -8.90 -5.53 7.66
N ALA A 21 -9.24 -4.40 8.28
CA ALA A 21 -8.33 -3.27 8.39
C ALA A 21 -7.04 -3.64 9.13
N PHE A 22 -7.12 -4.35 10.27
CA PHE A 22 -5.93 -4.81 10.98
C PHE A 22 -5.10 -5.81 10.17
N ASN A 23 -5.76 -6.76 9.51
CA ASN A 23 -5.09 -7.76 8.69
C ASN A 23 -4.30 -7.13 7.53
N ALA A 24 -4.83 -6.07 6.90
CA ALA A 24 -4.15 -5.35 5.84
C ALA A 24 -3.12 -4.32 6.36
N ALA A 25 -3.42 -3.65 7.48
CA ALA A 25 -2.59 -2.57 8.01
C ALA A 25 -1.24 -3.06 8.53
N ILE A 26 -1.18 -4.18 9.25
CA ILE A 26 0.08 -4.69 9.82
C ILE A 26 1.10 -5.03 8.73
N PRO A 27 0.77 -5.81 7.68
CA PRO A 27 1.66 -6.02 6.55
C PRO A 27 2.03 -4.71 5.84
N LEU A 28 1.09 -3.80 5.66
CA LEU A 28 1.38 -2.51 5.04
C LEU A 28 2.40 -1.69 5.85
N MET A 29 2.30 -1.68 7.17
CA MET A 29 3.29 -1.04 8.05
C MET A 29 4.69 -1.64 7.86
N THR A 30 4.80 -2.97 7.70
CA THR A 30 6.11 -3.60 7.42
C THR A 30 6.68 -3.21 6.07
N VAL A 31 5.85 -3.14 5.02
CA VAL A 31 6.28 -2.68 3.69
C VAL A 31 6.76 -1.24 3.75
N ILE A 32 6.02 -0.35 4.43
CA ILE A 32 6.42 1.04 4.64
C ILE A 32 7.74 1.09 5.40
N ASN A 33 7.89 0.34 6.49
CA ASN A 33 9.11 0.32 7.30
C ASN A 33 10.34 -0.07 6.46
N TYR A 34 10.24 -1.15 5.68
CA TYR A 34 11.34 -1.60 4.82
C TYR A 34 11.63 -0.66 3.66
N SER A 35 10.65 0.12 3.19
CA SER A 35 10.89 1.12 2.13
C SER A 35 11.85 2.24 2.51
N PHE A 36 12.05 2.49 3.82
CA PHE A 36 13.00 3.46 4.35
C PHE A 36 14.34 2.84 4.78
N GLN A 37 14.48 1.51 4.69
CA GLN A 37 15.65 0.79 5.17
C GLN A 37 16.47 0.24 4.01
N GLU A 38 17.79 0.22 4.22
CA GLU A 38 18.74 -0.53 3.41
C GLU A 38 19.10 -1.82 4.14
N THR A 39 19.13 -2.95 3.43
CA THR A 39 19.60 -4.22 3.99
C THR A 39 20.95 -4.57 3.38
N PHE A 40 21.97 -4.63 4.23
CA PHE A 40 23.21 -5.31 3.88
C PHE A 40 23.14 -6.76 4.39
N GLY A 41 24.00 -7.63 3.87
CA GLY A 41 24.07 -9.04 4.30
C GLY A 41 24.05 -9.21 5.83
N ASP A 42 23.61 -10.38 6.30
CA ASP A 42 23.40 -10.71 7.73
C ASP A 42 22.26 -9.96 8.45
N ASN A 43 21.17 -9.60 7.76
CA ASN A 43 19.98 -8.96 8.36
C ASN A 43 20.28 -7.64 9.09
N ILE A 44 21.30 -6.91 8.64
CA ILE A 44 21.63 -5.61 9.21
C ILE A 44 20.89 -4.54 8.41
N PHE A 45 19.96 -3.87 9.08
CA PHE A 45 19.12 -2.83 8.51
C PHE A 45 19.62 -1.45 8.91
N PHE A 46 19.80 -0.57 7.92
CA PHE A 46 20.20 0.81 8.12
C PHE A 46 19.10 1.75 7.65
N TRP A 47 18.89 2.84 8.38
CA TRP A 47 17.94 3.87 7.96
C TRP A 47 18.53 4.70 6.83
N GLU A 48 17.85 4.69 5.69
CA GLU A 48 18.26 5.38 4.47
C GLU A 48 17.29 6.52 4.09
N GLY A 49 16.14 6.60 4.76
CA GLY A 49 15.18 7.67 4.55
C GLY A 49 14.60 7.63 3.14
N THR A 50 14.69 8.74 2.40
CA THR A 50 14.01 8.90 1.10
C THR A 50 14.89 8.61 -0.12
N ARG A 51 16.13 8.12 0.05
CA ARG A 51 17.06 7.91 -1.08
C ARG A 51 16.46 7.01 -2.15
N TRP A 52 15.90 5.87 -1.74
CA TRP A 52 15.35 4.88 -2.66
C TRP A 52 14.17 5.42 -3.47
N PHE A 53 13.27 6.16 -2.82
CA PHE A 53 12.18 6.83 -3.51
C PHE A 53 12.71 7.79 -4.58
N LYS A 54 13.68 8.64 -4.25
CA LYS A 54 14.28 9.58 -5.22
C LYS A 54 14.92 8.86 -6.40
N GLN A 55 15.70 7.80 -6.13
CA GLN A 55 16.37 7.02 -7.16
C GLN A 55 15.38 6.31 -8.10
N ILE A 56 14.30 5.72 -7.56
CA ILE A 56 13.26 5.07 -8.36
C ILE A 56 12.49 6.11 -9.19
N LEU A 57 12.10 7.24 -8.60
CA LEU A 57 11.39 8.32 -9.30
C LEU A 57 12.23 8.98 -10.40
N GLN A 58 13.55 8.85 -10.37
CA GLN A 58 14.45 9.37 -11.40
C GLN A 58 14.89 8.30 -12.42
N SER A 59 14.40 7.07 -12.29
CA SER A 59 14.83 5.95 -13.12
C SER A 59 14.04 5.84 -14.42
N ASP A 60 14.70 6.02 -15.56
CA ASP A 60 14.09 5.82 -16.89
C ASP A 60 13.55 4.41 -17.09
N ARG A 61 14.25 3.41 -16.53
CA ARG A 61 13.80 2.01 -16.56
C ARG A 61 12.48 1.84 -15.82
N PHE A 62 12.33 2.50 -14.67
CA PHE A 62 11.09 2.48 -13.90
C PHE A 62 9.95 3.14 -14.67
N HIS A 63 10.17 4.33 -15.23
CA HIS A 63 9.18 5.02 -16.07
C HIS A 63 8.73 4.18 -17.26
N GLY A 64 9.66 3.55 -17.97
CA GLY A 64 9.34 2.67 -19.09
C GLY A 64 8.53 1.43 -18.67
N ALA A 65 8.85 0.84 -17.51
CA ALA A 65 8.08 -0.30 -16.98
C ALA A 65 6.67 0.10 -16.54
N LEU A 66 6.54 1.24 -15.86
CA LEU A 66 5.28 1.79 -15.38
C LEU A 66 4.35 2.19 -16.54
N GLY A 67 4.89 2.78 -17.61
CA GLY A 67 4.14 3.08 -18.83
C GLY A 67 3.58 1.81 -19.49
N ARG A 68 4.39 0.74 -19.59
CA ARG A 68 3.92 -0.55 -20.10
C ARG A 68 2.83 -1.16 -19.22
N GLN A 69 2.98 -1.07 -17.90
CA GLN A 69 1.98 -1.58 -16.95
C GLN A 69 0.61 -0.92 -17.17
N PHE A 70 0.58 0.42 -17.27
CA PHE A 70 -0.67 1.12 -17.58
C PHE A 70 -1.20 0.76 -18.97
N PHE A 71 -0.34 0.71 -19.99
CA PHE A 71 -0.74 0.34 -21.34
C PHE A 71 -1.45 -1.03 -21.38
N PHE A 72 -0.86 -2.05 -20.75
CA PHE A 72 -1.48 -3.37 -20.69
C PHE A 72 -2.76 -3.40 -19.84
N THR A 73 -2.82 -2.62 -18.76
CA THR A 73 -4.02 -2.53 -17.91
C THR A 73 -5.19 -1.86 -18.62
N PHE A 74 -4.93 -0.93 -19.56
CA PHE A 74 -5.99 -0.27 -20.34
C PHE A 74 -6.36 -1.02 -21.63
N LEU A 75 -5.50 -1.92 -22.10
CA LEU A 75 -5.77 -2.73 -23.28
C LEU A 75 -6.72 -3.89 -22.96
N ILE A 76 -6.63 -4.45 -21.75
CA ILE A 76 -7.53 -5.50 -21.24
C ILE A 76 -8.87 -4.91 -20.78
#